data_AF-A0A2H3CZD2-F1
#
_entry.id   AF-A0A2H3CZD2-F1
#
_cell.length_a   1.000
_cell.length_b   1.000
_cell.length_c   1.000
_cell.angle_alpha   90.00
_cell.angle_beta   90.00
_cell.angle_gamma   90.00
#
_symmetry.space_group_name_H-M   'P 1'
#
loop_
_entity.id
_entity.type
_entity.pdbx_description
1 polymer ?
#
loop_
_entity_poly.entity_id
_entity_poly.type
_entity_poly.pdbx_seq_one_letter_code
_entity_poly.pdbx_strand_id
1 'polypeptide(L)'
;MTLSHCRCDVRHISKLLEAIDKTIEKGTIIRSQNSDSKACQLARFAEASAIETDLITSSPGHDKQCFVLWKNTKEEAVLNVQGILVEAAIPPIIGGHQNKCDRIFQWIKIIAPANDKQFIKAVQAIQNIYDFMAQYTDNVQPLSPSTLTSSGGIRAKNKLMNHAMFNNDETIIPDQIIDGEGLLKECIEHGAHIYTEDNVVQFFEWTTDDKKNVSTNTIHPGTIKVGDIVDIGVSFRLQCLSQETKFQICLDSVTVINCQGAEVLALLGNTAA
;
A
#
# COMPACT_ATOMS: atom_id res chain seq x y z
N MET A 1 13.20 2.25 -12.81
CA MET A 1 13.67 3.04 -11.64
C MET A 1 13.66 2.06 -10.47
N THR A 2 14.74 1.90 -9.71
CA THR A 2 14.78 0.90 -8.63
C THR A 2 13.91 1.33 -7.44
N LEU A 3 12.86 0.56 -7.15
CA LEU A 3 12.01 0.73 -5.97
C LEU A 3 12.83 0.49 -4.69
N SER A 4 12.74 1.41 -3.73
CA SER A 4 13.39 1.24 -2.42
C SER A 4 12.75 0.02 -1.71
N HIS A 5 13.55 -1.00 -1.40
CA HIS A 5 13.06 -2.25 -0.83
C HIS A 5 12.26 -2.03 0.47
N CYS A 6 11.01 -2.47 0.52
CA CYS A 6 10.14 -2.45 1.71
C CYS A 6 10.83 -3.11 2.92
N ARG A 7 11.00 -2.36 4.02
CA ARG A 7 11.48 -2.87 5.32
C ARG A 7 10.46 -2.55 6.41
N CYS A 8 9.84 -3.57 7.01
CA CYS A 8 8.69 -3.47 7.92
C CYS A 8 9.07 -3.42 9.42
N ASP A 9 8.35 -2.64 10.26
CA ASP A 9 8.58 -2.53 11.73
C ASP A 9 7.66 -3.49 12.51
N VAL A 10 8.26 -4.38 13.30
CA VAL A 10 7.59 -5.55 13.92
C VAL A 10 7.08 -5.28 15.35
N ARG A 11 7.42 -4.14 15.98
CA ARG A 11 7.08 -3.92 17.41
C ARG A 11 5.62 -3.69 17.72
N HIS A 12 4.85 -3.26 16.74
CA HIS A 12 3.47 -2.87 16.95
C HIS A 12 2.51 -4.07 16.95
N ILE A 13 2.91 -5.15 16.29
CA ILE A 13 2.23 -6.44 16.33
C ILE A 13 2.14 -6.97 17.74
N SER A 14 3.17 -6.84 18.59
CA SER A 14 3.07 -7.27 19.99
C SER A 14 1.97 -6.54 20.75
N LYS A 15 1.70 -5.27 20.48
CA LYS A 15 0.62 -4.51 21.17
C LYS A 15 -0.76 -4.79 20.60
N LEU A 16 -0.85 -4.96 19.28
CA LEU A 16 -2.08 -5.38 18.60
C LEU A 16 -2.45 -6.80 19.05
N LEU A 17 -1.47 -7.71 19.06
CA LEU A 17 -1.59 -9.06 19.58
C LEU A 17 -1.83 -9.06 21.09
N GLU A 18 -1.14 -8.28 21.93
CA GLU A 18 -1.39 -8.17 23.39
C GLU A 18 -2.83 -7.71 23.71
N ALA A 19 -3.42 -6.86 22.87
CA ALA A 19 -4.83 -6.50 22.98
C ALA A 19 -5.79 -7.66 22.62
N ILE A 20 -5.31 -8.60 21.79
CA ILE A 20 -5.98 -9.85 21.38
C ILE A 20 -5.64 -11.03 22.34
N ASP A 21 -4.52 -10.94 23.07
CA ASP A 21 -3.82 -11.97 23.87
C ASP A 21 -4.54 -12.37 25.17
N LYS A 22 -5.82 -12.02 25.33
CA LYS A 22 -6.66 -12.67 26.35
C LYS A 22 -7.10 -14.08 25.94
N THR A 23 -6.87 -14.49 24.69
CA THR A 23 -7.37 -15.78 24.17
C THR A 23 -6.35 -16.60 23.35
N ILE A 24 -5.12 -16.11 23.10
CA ILE A 24 -4.12 -16.82 22.28
C ILE A 24 -2.91 -17.15 23.17
N GLU A 25 -2.40 -18.38 23.07
CA GLU A 25 -1.37 -18.91 24.00
C GLU A 25 -0.06 -18.11 23.94
N LYS A 26 0.34 -17.61 25.12
CA LYS A 26 1.61 -16.93 25.40
C LYS A 26 2.81 -17.72 24.90
N GLY A 27 3.55 -17.18 23.92
CA GLY A 27 4.82 -17.81 23.54
C GLY A 27 5.74 -17.09 22.55
N THR A 28 5.30 -16.06 21.83
CA THR A 28 6.14 -15.48 20.77
C THR A 28 6.89 -14.25 21.28
N ILE A 29 8.17 -14.44 21.62
CA ILE A 29 9.10 -13.34 21.85
C ILE A 29 9.40 -12.73 20.47
N ILE A 30 8.71 -11.64 20.17
CA ILE A 30 8.86 -10.86 18.93
C ILE A 30 10.12 -9.99 19.06
N ARG A 31 11.15 -10.31 18.26
CA ARG A 31 12.37 -9.49 18.18
C ARG A 31 12.17 -8.39 17.15
N SER A 32 12.65 -7.21 17.48
CA SER A 32 12.48 -6.01 16.65
C SER A 32 13.79 -5.33 16.32
N GLN A 33 13.71 -4.56 15.23
CA GLN A 33 14.60 -3.49 14.78
C GLN A 33 15.69 -3.91 13.79
N ASN A 34 15.40 -3.69 12.52
CA ASN A 34 16.37 -2.98 11.70
C ASN A 34 16.00 -1.49 11.71
N SER A 35 16.97 -0.58 11.88
CA SER A 35 16.77 0.89 11.95
C SER A 35 15.96 1.43 10.79
N ASP A 36 16.16 0.80 9.63
CA ASP A 36 15.61 1.22 8.36
C ASP A 36 14.10 1.00 8.30
N SER A 37 13.58 -0.01 9.02
CA SER A 37 12.14 -0.27 9.07
C SER A 37 11.33 0.81 9.75
N LYS A 38 11.92 1.50 10.73
CA LYS A 38 11.31 2.62 11.46
C LYS A 38 11.29 3.88 10.61
N ALA A 39 12.30 4.06 9.76
CA ALA A 39 12.40 5.20 8.86
C ALA A 39 11.25 5.18 7.83
N CYS A 40 10.85 4.00 7.37
CA CYS A 40 9.76 3.82 6.42
C CYS A 40 8.36 3.77 7.05
N GLN A 41 8.19 3.90 8.39
CA GLN A 41 6.85 3.87 8.98
C GLN A 41 6.07 5.15 8.66
N LEU A 42 4.89 5.00 8.05
CA LEU A 42 4.02 6.13 7.68
C LEU A 42 3.67 7.00 8.90
N ALA A 43 3.40 6.37 10.04
CA ALA A 43 3.09 7.05 11.30
C ALA A 43 4.18 8.02 11.80
N ARG A 44 5.42 7.91 11.31
CA ARG A 44 6.52 8.83 11.63
C ARG A 44 6.28 10.24 11.09
N PHE A 45 5.53 10.34 9.99
CA PHE A 45 5.23 11.59 9.30
C PHE A 45 3.96 12.27 9.80
N ALA A 46 3.43 11.82 10.95
CA ALA A 46 2.37 12.52 11.67
C ALA A 46 2.82 13.90 12.16
N GLU A 47 4.13 14.12 12.30
CA GLU A 47 4.73 15.42 12.58
C GLU A 47 5.20 16.05 11.26
N ALA A 48 4.70 17.24 10.93
CA ALA A 48 5.02 17.92 9.66
C ALA A 48 6.53 18.18 9.47
N SER A 49 7.28 18.41 10.56
CA SER A 49 8.73 18.61 10.52
C SER A 49 9.49 17.39 9.99
N ALA A 50 8.97 16.18 10.20
CA ALA A 50 9.57 14.96 9.66
C ALA A 50 9.45 14.90 8.13
N ILE A 51 8.36 15.43 7.56
CA ILE A 51 8.16 15.52 6.11
C ILE A 51 9.20 16.46 5.50
N GLU A 52 9.35 17.68 6.03
CA GLU A 52 10.31 18.68 5.50
C GLU A 52 11.77 18.22 5.62
N THR A 53 12.07 17.42 6.64
CA THR A 53 13.40 16.87 6.89
C THR A 53 13.74 15.79 5.88
N ASP A 54 12.85 14.84 5.66
CA ASP A 54 13.17 13.58 4.97
C ASP A 54 12.58 13.43 3.56
N LEU A 55 11.55 14.20 3.22
CA LEU A 55 10.80 14.06 1.97
C LEU A 55 10.94 15.30 1.07
N ILE A 56 10.81 15.08 -0.23
CA ILE A 56 10.71 16.10 -1.27
C ILE A 56 9.66 15.68 -2.29
N THR A 57 9.20 16.61 -3.12
CA THR A 57 8.36 16.32 -4.28
C THR A 57 9.19 16.31 -5.56
N SER A 58 8.85 15.44 -6.51
CA SER A 58 9.35 15.55 -7.89
C SER A 58 8.67 16.71 -8.62
N SER A 59 9.34 17.25 -9.64
CA SER A 59 8.65 18.09 -10.64
C SER A 59 7.68 17.23 -11.45
N PRO A 60 6.55 17.79 -11.94
CA PRO A 60 5.67 17.08 -12.85
C PRO A 60 6.44 16.60 -14.09
N GLY A 61 6.48 15.29 -14.31
CA GLY A 61 7.08 14.68 -15.49
C GLY A 61 6.24 14.85 -16.75
N HIS A 62 6.69 14.24 -17.86
CA HIS A 62 5.90 14.16 -19.10
C HIS A 62 4.59 13.38 -18.91
N ASP A 63 4.54 12.47 -17.94
CA ASP A 63 3.40 11.69 -17.50
C ASP A 63 2.40 12.48 -16.64
N LYS A 64 2.70 13.75 -16.36
CA LYS A 64 1.91 14.66 -15.51
C LYS A 64 1.73 14.13 -14.09
N GLN A 65 2.72 13.41 -13.56
CA GLN A 65 2.73 12.94 -12.19
C GLN A 65 3.78 13.64 -11.35
N CYS A 66 3.45 13.92 -10.09
CA CYS A 66 4.41 14.31 -9.07
C CYS A 66 4.48 13.24 -7.99
N PHE A 67 5.68 12.84 -7.61
CA PHE A 67 5.93 11.77 -6.65
C PHE A 67 6.47 12.35 -5.35
N VAL A 68 6.20 11.68 -4.22
CA VAL A 68 6.95 11.89 -2.99
C VAL A 68 8.23 11.06 -3.06
N LEU A 69 9.37 11.72 -2.89
CA LEU A 69 10.69 11.09 -2.94
C LEU A 69 11.41 11.25 -1.60
N TRP A 70 12.26 10.28 -1.28
CA TRP A 70 13.25 10.40 -0.22
C TRP A 70 14.27 11.50 -0.56
N LYS A 71 14.51 12.44 0.36
CA LYS A 71 15.40 13.57 0.12
C LYS A 71 16.85 13.16 -0.13
N ASN A 72 17.31 12.10 0.52
CA ASN A 72 18.69 11.60 0.45
C ASN A 72 18.95 10.74 -0.79
N THR A 73 18.04 9.83 -1.16
CA THR A 73 18.23 8.91 -2.30
C THR A 73 17.60 9.41 -3.58
N LYS A 74 16.62 10.31 -3.50
CA LYS A 74 15.75 10.73 -4.61
C LYS A 74 14.90 9.60 -5.20
N GLU A 75 14.83 8.46 -4.53
CA GLU A 75 13.94 7.36 -4.89
C GLU A 75 12.53 7.63 -4.36
N GLU A 76 11.52 7.01 -4.97
CA GLU A 76 10.14 7.10 -4.51
C GLU A 76 10.01 6.62 -3.06
N ALA A 77 9.32 7.40 -2.23
CA ALA A 77 9.13 7.11 -0.83
C ALA A 77 7.99 6.11 -0.63
N VAL A 78 8.35 4.84 -0.44
CA VAL A 78 7.41 3.79 -0.03
C VAL A 78 7.37 3.71 1.49
N LEU A 79 6.19 3.98 2.04
CA LEU A 79 5.94 4.03 3.48
C LEU A 79 5.03 2.89 3.91
N ASN A 80 5.32 2.29 5.07
CA ASN A 80 4.62 1.12 5.57
C ASN A 80 3.55 1.50 6.59
N VAL A 81 2.41 0.80 6.54
CA VAL A 81 1.34 0.90 7.53
C VAL A 81 0.66 -0.46 7.72
N GLN A 82 0.45 -0.81 8.98
CA GLN A 82 -0.17 -2.08 9.36
C GLN A 82 -1.67 -1.91 9.64
N GLY A 83 -2.45 -2.94 9.36
CA GLY A 83 -3.86 -2.99 9.70
C GLY A 83 -4.50 -4.32 9.36
N ILE A 84 -5.80 -4.41 9.59
CA ILE A 84 -6.63 -5.56 9.27
C ILE A 84 -7.28 -5.32 7.91
N LEU A 85 -7.09 -6.24 6.99
CA LEU A 85 -7.67 -6.19 5.66
C LEU A 85 -9.19 -6.39 5.73
N VAL A 86 -9.97 -5.42 5.26
CA VAL A 86 -11.44 -5.48 5.25
C VAL A 86 -12.04 -5.59 3.87
N GLU A 87 -11.34 -5.10 2.85
CA GLU A 87 -11.76 -5.17 1.46
C GLU A 87 -10.52 -5.30 0.57
N ALA A 88 -10.60 -6.12 -0.46
CA ALA A 88 -9.54 -6.29 -1.44
C ALA A 88 -10.14 -6.54 -2.82
N ALA A 89 -9.54 -5.94 -3.85
CA ALA A 89 -9.65 -6.37 -5.23
C ALA A 89 -8.23 -6.44 -5.78
N ILE A 90 -7.67 -7.65 -5.78
CA ILE A 90 -6.30 -7.94 -6.20
C ILE A 90 -6.32 -9.09 -7.20
N PRO A 91 -5.25 -9.29 -7.99
CA PRO A 91 -5.13 -10.42 -8.91
C PRO A 91 -5.25 -11.79 -8.18
N PRO A 92 -5.46 -12.91 -8.89
CA PRO A 92 -5.41 -13.07 -10.34
C PRO A 92 -6.66 -12.53 -11.03
N ILE A 93 -6.48 -11.98 -12.22
CA ILE A 93 -7.60 -11.54 -13.05
C ILE A 93 -8.06 -12.75 -13.83
N ILE A 94 -9.16 -13.35 -13.37
CA ILE A 94 -9.75 -14.56 -13.94
C ILE A 94 -11.05 -14.15 -14.62
N GLY A 95 -11.17 -14.43 -15.92
CA GLY A 95 -12.42 -14.36 -16.67
C GLY A 95 -12.94 -12.95 -16.98
N GLY A 96 -13.06 -12.65 -18.27
CA GLY A 96 -13.88 -11.55 -18.79
C GLY A 96 -13.18 -10.78 -19.92
N HIS A 97 -13.90 -10.53 -21.02
CA HIS A 97 -13.47 -9.57 -22.05
C HIS A 97 -13.55 -8.15 -21.48
N GLN A 98 -12.56 -7.77 -20.67
CA GLN A 98 -12.47 -6.42 -20.15
C GLN A 98 -11.78 -5.53 -21.18
N ASN A 99 -12.57 -4.97 -22.10
CA ASN A 99 -12.11 -4.04 -23.13
C ASN A 99 -11.50 -2.71 -22.59
N LYS A 100 -11.21 -2.61 -21.28
CA LYS A 100 -10.72 -1.41 -20.58
C LYS A 100 -9.75 -1.78 -19.45
N CYS A 101 -8.69 -2.53 -19.78
CA CYS A 101 -7.61 -2.91 -18.87
C CYS A 101 -7.00 -1.68 -18.14
N ASP A 102 -6.97 -0.50 -18.78
CA ASP A 102 -6.49 0.79 -18.24
C ASP A 102 -7.31 1.38 -17.10
N ARG A 103 -8.55 0.90 -16.90
CA ARG A 103 -9.44 1.37 -15.83
C ARG A 103 -9.48 0.41 -14.64
N ILE A 104 -8.76 -0.70 -14.73
CA ILE A 104 -8.72 -1.69 -13.66
C ILE A 104 -7.69 -1.23 -12.63
N PHE A 105 -8.14 -1.15 -11.39
CA PHE A 105 -7.29 -0.90 -10.25
C PHE A 105 -7.23 -2.15 -9.39
N GLN A 106 -6.03 -2.50 -8.97
CA GLN A 106 -5.84 -3.36 -7.82
C GLN A 106 -5.81 -2.49 -6.56
N TRP A 107 -6.55 -2.88 -5.53
CA TRP A 107 -6.68 -2.06 -4.34
C TRP A 107 -7.00 -2.90 -3.11
N ILE A 108 -6.64 -2.36 -1.96
CA ILE A 108 -6.97 -2.90 -0.66
C ILE A 108 -7.43 -1.79 0.27
N LYS A 109 -8.16 -2.18 1.31
CA LYS A 109 -8.55 -1.29 2.40
C LYS A 109 -8.26 -1.97 3.72
N ILE A 110 -7.51 -1.29 4.56
CA ILE A 110 -7.19 -1.73 5.90
C ILE A 110 -7.86 -0.83 6.93
N ILE A 111 -8.18 -1.41 8.09
CA ILE A 111 -8.62 -0.68 9.29
C ILE A 111 -7.76 -1.09 10.48
N ALA A 112 -7.87 -0.36 11.57
CA ALA A 112 -7.32 -0.77 12.86
C ALA A 112 -8.32 -0.45 13.97
N PRO A 113 -8.12 -1.00 15.18
CA PRO A 113 -8.90 -0.59 16.35
C PRO A 113 -8.86 0.93 16.55
N ALA A 114 -9.96 1.53 17.00
CA ALA A 114 -10.11 2.99 17.12
C ALA A 114 -9.09 3.66 18.08
N ASN A 115 -8.43 2.89 18.94
CA ASN A 115 -7.41 3.36 19.87
C ASN A 115 -5.96 3.05 19.40
N ASP A 116 -5.78 2.51 18.20
CA ASP A 116 -4.46 2.25 17.64
C ASP A 116 -3.75 3.57 17.30
N LYS A 117 -2.82 3.96 18.16
CA LYS A 117 -2.06 5.21 18.03
C LYS A 117 -1.19 5.27 16.78
N GLN A 118 -0.69 4.13 16.29
CA GLN A 118 0.15 4.12 15.09
C GLN A 118 -0.72 4.32 13.86
N PHE A 119 -1.86 3.65 13.79
CA PHE A 119 -2.80 3.80 12.69
C PHE A 119 -3.39 5.22 12.63
N ILE A 120 -3.79 5.78 13.78
CA ILE A 120 -4.23 7.18 13.87
C ILE A 120 -3.14 8.13 13.36
N LYS A 121 -1.89 7.91 13.77
CA LYS A 121 -0.75 8.70 13.28
C LYS A 121 -0.51 8.51 11.79
N ALA A 122 -0.70 7.31 11.25
CA ALA A 122 -0.57 7.05 9.82
C ALA A 122 -1.65 7.79 9.02
N VAL A 123 -2.90 7.83 9.51
CA VAL A 123 -3.98 8.65 8.92
C VAL A 123 -3.62 10.13 8.96
N GLN A 124 -3.11 10.64 10.09
CA GLN A 124 -2.62 12.03 10.18
C GLN A 124 -1.46 12.30 9.22
N ALA A 125 -0.53 11.34 9.07
CA ALA A 125 0.59 11.45 8.15
C ALA A 125 0.14 11.55 6.70
N ILE A 126 -0.89 10.80 6.29
CA ILE A 126 -1.49 10.92 4.94
C ILE A 126 -2.00 12.33 4.71
N GLN A 127 -2.70 12.90 5.69
CA GLN A 127 -3.19 14.29 5.60
C GLN A 127 -2.03 15.28 5.48
N ASN A 128 -0.99 15.14 6.30
CA ASN A 128 0.17 16.02 6.23
C ASN A 128 0.93 15.90 4.89
N ILE A 129 1.06 14.68 4.35
CA ILE A 129 1.68 14.44 3.04
C ILE A 129 0.83 15.05 1.93
N TYR A 130 -0.50 14.94 2.01
CA TYR A 130 -1.41 15.63 1.10
C TYR A 130 -1.20 17.14 1.15
N ASP A 131 -1.19 17.74 2.34
CA ASP A 131 -1.00 19.20 2.52
C ASP A 131 0.38 19.65 2.04
N PHE A 132 1.41 18.83 2.23
CA PHE A 132 2.75 19.06 1.71
C PHE A 132 2.78 19.04 0.18
N MET A 133 2.19 18.02 -0.45
CA MET A 133 2.16 17.90 -1.91
C MET A 133 1.30 18.98 -2.56
N ALA A 134 0.19 19.36 -1.93
CA ALA A 134 -0.75 20.36 -2.45
C ALA A 134 -0.14 21.76 -2.59
N GLN A 135 0.98 22.05 -1.92
CA GLN A 135 1.72 23.30 -2.07
C GLN A 135 2.42 23.43 -3.43
N TYR A 136 2.62 22.32 -4.15
CA TYR A 136 3.42 22.28 -5.38
C TYR A 136 2.57 22.27 -6.66
N THR A 137 1.24 22.32 -6.55
CA THR A 137 0.37 22.33 -7.73
C THR A 137 -0.96 23.00 -7.43
N ASP A 138 -1.54 23.64 -8.44
CA ASP A 138 -2.84 24.26 -8.33
C ASP A 138 -3.96 23.23 -8.52
N ASN A 139 -5.14 23.51 -7.94
CA ASN A 139 -6.37 22.72 -8.14
C ASN A 139 -6.27 21.25 -7.71
N VAL A 140 -5.56 20.96 -6.61
CA VAL A 140 -5.63 19.63 -5.98
C VAL A 140 -7.03 19.40 -5.42
N GLN A 141 -7.65 18.30 -5.84
CA GLN A 141 -8.92 17.87 -5.28
C GLN A 141 -8.78 17.57 -3.78
N PRO A 142 -9.74 18.01 -2.96
CA PRO A 142 -9.76 17.67 -1.54
C PRO A 142 -9.61 16.16 -1.34
N LEU A 143 -8.86 15.78 -0.31
CA LEU A 143 -8.70 14.39 0.07
C LEU A 143 -10.09 13.77 0.30
N SER A 144 -10.46 12.80 -0.54
CA SER A 144 -11.79 12.22 -0.50
C SER A 144 -12.01 11.45 0.81
N PRO A 145 -13.20 11.56 1.43
CA PRO A 145 -13.61 10.64 2.49
C PRO A 145 -13.64 9.18 2.04
N SER A 146 -13.56 8.86 0.74
CA SER A 146 -13.43 7.48 0.29
C SER A 146 -12.00 6.92 0.43
N THR A 147 -11.00 7.81 0.54
CA THR A 147 -9.59 7.50 0.77
C THR A 147 -9.31 7.30 2.26
N LEU A 148 -9.99 8.10 3.09
CA LEU A 148 -10.05 8.00 4.55
C LEU A 148 -11.51 7.83 4.96
N THR A 149 -12.01 6.59 5.01
CA THR A 149 -13.44 6.34 5.22
C THR A 149 -13.96 6.93 6.51
N SER A 150 -15.25 7.31 6.54
CA SER A 150 -15.95 7.73 7.77
C SER A 150 -15.88 6.67 8.88
N SER A 151 -15.58 5.42 8.52
CA SER A 151 -15.29 4.28 9.39
C SER A 151 -13.79 4.09 9.74
N GLY A 152 -12.91 5.04 9.39
CA GLY A 152 -11.51 5.08 9.84
C GLY A 152 -10.57 4.08 9.16
N GLY A 153 -10.65 3.90 7.84
CA GLY A 153 -9.76 3.00 7.09
C GLY A 153 -8.83 3.71 6.11
N ILE A 154 -7.71 3.08 5.78
CA ILE A 154 -6.77 3.52 4.73
C ILE A 154 -7.01 2.66 3.50
N ARG A 155 -7.32 3.31 2.37
CA ARG A 155 -7.47 2.63 1.07
C ARG A 155 -6.31 3.02 0.16
N ALA A 156 -5.56 2.01 -0.29
CA ALA A 156 -4.48 2.16 -1.26
C ALA A 156 -4.84 1.43 -2.55
N LYS A 157 -4.46 2.02 -3.69
CA LYS A 157 -4.77 1.46 -5.01
C LYS A 157 -3.62 1.69 -5.99
N ASN A 158 -3.42 0.73 -6.88
CA ASN A 158 -2.50 0.85 -7.99
C ASN A 158 -3.25 0.54 -9.29
N LYS A 159 -2.89 1.23 -10.38
CA LYS A 159 -3.41 0.88 -11.70
C LYS A 159 -2.77 -0.42 -12.12
N LEU A 160 -3.59 -1.27 -12.69
CA LEU A 160 -3.12 -2.53 -13.21
C LEU A 160 -2.33 -2.34 -14.52
N MET A 161 -2.73 -1.39 -15.37
CA MET A 161 -2.03 -1.07 -16.61
C MET A 161 -2.13 0.42 -16.90
N ASN A 162 -1.16 0.94 -17.64
CA ASN A 162 -1.16 2.31 -18.15
C ASN A 162 -1.51 2.32 -19.65
N HIS A 163 -2.02 3.45 -20.14
CA HIS A 163 -2.25 3.62 -21.57
C HIS A 163 -0.93 3.98 -22.27
N ALA A 164 -0.59 3.26 -23.35
CA ALA A 164 0.71 3.36 -24.03
C ALA A 164 1.05 4.79 -24.48
N MET A 165 0.06 5.55 -24.97
CA MET A 165 0.25 6.95 -25.41
C MET A 165 0.81 7.91 -24.33
N PHE A 166 0.60 7.62 -23.04
CA PHE A 166 0.97 8.53 -21.95
C PHE A 166 2.13 8.03 -21.09
N ASN A 167 2.78 6.94 -21.47
CA ASN A 167 3.85 6.36 -20.70
C ASN A 167 4.98 5.93 -21.65
N ASN A 168 6.22 6.31 -21.29
CA ASN A 168 7.42 6.08 -22.08
C ASN A 168 8.33 4.99 -21.47
N ASP A 169 7.87 4.35 -20.40
CA ASP A 169 8.63 3.32 -19.70
C ASP A 169 8.64 2.01 -20.49
N GLU A 170 9.62 1.19 -20.17
CA GLU A 170 9.73 -0.13 -20.75
C GLU A 170 8.58 -1.02 -20.28
N THR A 171 7.91 -1.65 -21.24
CA THR A 171 6.86 -2.61 -20.93
C THR A 171 7.50 -3.90 -20.42
N ILE A 172 7.05 -4.38 -19.26
CA ILE A 172 7.46 -5.64 -18.68
C ILE A 172 6.36 -6.69 -18.88
N ILE A 173 6.76 -7.97 -18.92
CA ILE A 173 5.82 -9.08 -19.05
C ILE A 173 5.22 -9.38 -17.66
N PRO A 174 3.88 -9.38 -17.50
CA PRO A 174 3.24 -9.76 -16.25
C PRO A 174 3.58 -11.21 -15.86
N ASP A 175 3.80 -11.44 -14.56
CA ASP A 175 4.00 -12.80 -14.03
C ASP A 175 2.72 -13.62 -14.18
N GLN A 176 2.83 -14.94 -14.44
CA GLN A 176 1.70 -15.87 -14.46
C GLN A 176 0.93 -15.90 -13.14
N ILE A 177 1.57 -15.58 -12.02
CA ILE A 177 0.92 -15.45 -10.71
C ILE A 177 -0.13 -14.32 -10.72
N ILE A 178 0.10 -13.27 -11.52
CA ILE A 178 -0.78 -12.11 -11.67
C ILE A 178 -1.75 -12.32 -12.85
N ASP A 179 -1.24 -12.86 -13.95
CA ASP A 179 -1.92 -13.01 -15.23
C ASP A 179 -2.06 -14.48 -15.66
N GLY A 180 -2.71 -15.28 -14.82
CA GLY A 180 -2.83 -16.72 -15.04
C GLY A 180 -3.51 -17.13 -16.35
N GLU A 181 -4.39 -16.28 -16.90
CA GLU A 181 -5.09 -16.50 -18.16
C GLU A 181 -4.45 -15.77 -19.36
N GLY A 182 -3.40 -14.95 -19.14
CA GLY A 182 -2.74 -14.21 -20.21
C GLY A 182 -3.52 -12.99 -20.72
N LEU A 183 -4.51 -12.49 -19.97
CA LEU A 183 -5.36 -11.35 -20.35
C LEU A 183 -4.56 -10.04 -20.39
N LEU A 184 -3.64 -9.83 -19.44
CA LEU A 184 -2.79 -8.64 -19.43
C LEU A 184 -1.78 -8.70 -20.56
N LYS A 185 -1.18 -9.88 -20.77
CA LYS A 185 -0.32 -10.13 -21.92
C LYS A 185 -1.03 -9.83 -23.24
N GLU A 186 -2.27 -10.30 -23.41
CA GLU A 186 -3.09 -9.99 -24.58
C GLU A 186 -3.35 -8.48 -24.71
N CYS A 187 -3.71 -7.79 -23.62
CA CYS A 187 -3.91 -6.33 -23.60
C CYS A 187 -2.62 -5.56 -24.03
N ILE A 188 -1.44 -6.06 -23.67
CA ILE A 188 -0.13 -5.51 -24.08
C ILE A 188 0.11 -5.75 -25.58
N GLU A 189 -0.11 -6.98 -26.07
CA GLU A 189 0.11 -7.35 -27.47
C GLU A 189 -0.77 -6.55 -28.44
N HIS A 190 -1.97 -6.13 -28.01
CA HIS A 190 -2.83 -5.21 -28.76
C HIS A 190 -2.30 -3.77 -28.85
N GLY A 191 -1.29 -3.38 -28.04
CA GLY A 191 -0.54 -2.13 -28.16
C GLY A 191 -1.20 -0.88 -27.58
N ALA A 192 -2.43 -0.95 -27.07
CA ALA A 192 -3.11 0.20 -26.45
C ALA A 192 -2.66 0.44 -24.99
N HIS A 193 -2.16 -0.61 -24.34
CA HIS A 193 -1.84 -0.62 -22.92
C HIS A 193 -0.45 -1.19 -22.68
N ILE A 194 0.18 -0.72 -21.62
CA ILE A 194 1.48 -1.21 -21.17
C ILE A 194 1.42 -1.54 -19.68
N TYR A 195 2.23 -2.52 -19.29
CA TYR A 195 2.47 -2.92 -17.91
C TYR A 195 3.90 -2.55 -17.56
N THR A 196 4.11 -1.76 -16.52
CA THR A 196 5.44 -1.23 -16.14
C THR A 196 5.73 -1.54 -14.67
N GLU A 197 6.94 -1.23 -14.19
CA GLU A 197 7.31 -1.40 -12.78
C GLU A 197 6.32 -0.71 -11.82
N ASP A 198 5.76 0.43 -12.23
CA ASP A 198 4.75 1.18 -11.48
C ASP A 198 3.45 0.41 -11.25
N ASN A 199 3.14 -0.56 -12.10
CA ASN A 199 1.92 -1.36 -12.01
C ASN A 199 2.09 -2.62 -11.13
N VAL A 200 3.31 -2.91 -10.67
CA VAL A 200 3.61 -4.10 -9.88
C VAL A 200 3.25 -3.85 -8.43
N VAL A 201 2.42 -4.75 -7.86
CA VAL A 201 2.25 -4.87 -6.41
C VAL A 201 2.93 -6.14 -5.96
N GLN A 202 3.81 -6.02 -4.96
CA GLN A 202 4.52 -7.16 -4.41
C GLN A 202 3.70 -7.83 -3.30
N PHE A 203 3.59 -9.15 -3.34
CA PHE A 203 2.82 -9.92 -2.36
C PHE A 203 3.73 -10.84 -1.57
N PHE A 204 3.72 -10.69 -0.24
CA PHE A 204 4.56 -11.44 0.67
C PHE A 204 3.76 -12.04 1.83
N GLU A 205 4.32 -13.07 2.46
CA GLU A 205 3.88 -13.61 3.75
C GLU A 205 5.07 -13.69 4.69
N TRP A 206 4.81 -13.38 5.96
CA TRP A 206 5.76 -13.62 7.02
C TRP A 206 5.77 -15.08 7.42
N THR A 207 6.96 -15.66 7.38
CA THR A 207 7.25 -16.96 7.94
C THR A 207 8.16 -16.79 9.12
N THR A 208 7.89 -17.56 10.17
CA THR A 208 8.72 -17.59 11.38
C THR A 208 9.36 -18.96 11.46
N ASP A 209 10.69 -19.01 11.50
CA ASP A 209 11.40 -20.27 11.70
C ASP A 209 11.33 -20.74 13.16
N ASP A 210 11.78 -21.97 13.42
CA ASP A 210 11.83 -22.55 14.78
C ASP A 210 12.66 -21.70 15.77
N LYS A 211 13.55 -20.84 15.25
CA LYS A 211 14.40 -19.92 16.02
C LYS A 211 13.77 -18.54 16.22
N LYS A 212 12.50 -18.36 15.83
CA LYS A 212 11.75 -17.10 15.87
C LYS A 212 12.35 -15.98 15.02
N ASN A 213 13.09 -16.34 13.97
CA ASN A 213 13.50 -15.39 12.94
C ASN A 213 12.34 -15.20 11.97
N VAL A 214 12.05 -13.94 11.65
CA VAL A 214 11.02 -13.58 10.67
C VAL A 214 11.67 -13.44 9.31
N SER A 215 11.13 -14.14 8.32
CA SER A 215 11.47 -14.02 6.90
C SER A 215 10.24 -13.72 6.07
N THR A 216 10.42 -13.02 4.96
CA THR A 216 9.35 -12.74 3.98
C THR A 216 9.50 -13.68 2.79
N ASN A 217 8.43 -14.40 2.46
CA ASN A 217 8.35 -15.21 1.25
C ASN A 217 7.34 -14.60 0.29
N THR A 218 7.63 -14.63 -1.01
CA THR A 218 6.65 -14.25 -2.03
C THR A 218 5.49 -15.24 -2.02
N ILE A 219 4.26 -14.71 -2.10
CA ILE A 219 3.03 -15.51 -2.14
C ILE A 219 2.18 -15.16 -3.35
N HIS A 220 1.24 -16.05 -3.66
CA HIS A 220 0.24 -15.80 -4.68
C HIS A 220 -0.84 -14.83 -4.13
N PRO A 221 -1.22 -13.76 -4.85
CA PRO A 221 -2.14 -12.74 -4.32
C PRO A 221 -3.50 -13.32 -3.93
N GLY A 222 -3.98 -14.34 -4.63
CA GLY A 222 -5.21 -15.06 -4.30
C GLY A 222 -5.22 -15.79 -2.94
N THR A 223 -4.10 -15.85 -2.20
CA THR A 223 -4.09 -16.39 -0.83
C THR A 223 -4.47 -15.34 0.22
N ILE A 224 -4.44 -14.06 -0.12
CA ILE A 224 -4.74 -12.94 0.77
C ILE A 224 -6.25 -12.83 0.94
N LYS A 225 -6.72 -12.71 2.17
CA LYS A 225 -8.15 -12.74 2.52
C LYS A 225 -8.53 -11.60 3.45
N VAL A 226 -9.79 -11.18 3.32
CA VAL A 226 -10.41 -10.31 4.31
C VAL A 226 -10.32 -10.96 5.69
N GLY A 227 -9.87 -10.18 6.67
CA GLY A 227 -9.49 -10.65 7.98
C GLY A 227 -7.98 -10.72 8.18
N ASP A 228 -7.15 -10.82 7.15
CA ASP A 228 -5.70 -10.91 7.38
C ASP A 228 -5.14 -9.65 8.04
N ILE A 229 -4.20 -9.82 8.97
CA ILE A 229 -3.37 -8.73 9.46
C ILE A 229 -2.26 -8.55 8.44
N VAL A 230 -2.19 -7.36 7.87
CA VAL A 230 -1.27 -7.03 6.78
C VAL A 230 -0.42 -5.82 7.11
N ASP A 231 0.81 -5.80 6.60
CA ASP A 231 1.63 -4.60 6.44
C ASP A 231 1.62 -4.20 4.97
N ILE A 232 1.23 -2.96 4.67
CA ILE A 232 1.08 -2.49 3.30
C ILE A 232 2.12 -1.40 3.05
N GLY A 233 2.83 -1.52 1.93
CA GLY A 233 3.69 -0.47 1.40
C GLY A 233 2.87 0.46 0.51
N VAL A 234 2.91 1.75 0.82
CA VAL A 234 2.21 2.78 0.06
C VAL A 234 3.13 3.93 -0.32
N SER A 235 3.03 4.37 -1.56
CA SER A 235 3.62 5.60 -2.04
C SER A 235 2.54 6.66 -2.31
N PHE A 236 2.97 7.90 -2.55
CA PHE A 236 2.08 9.05 -2.69
C PHE A 236 2.38 9.80 -3.98
N ARG A 237 1.33 10.05 -4.76
CA ARG A 237 1.42 10.65 -6.09
C ARG A 237 0.33 11.69 -6.29
N LEU A 238 0.65 12.77 -6.98
CA LEU A 238 -0.31 13.70 -7.57
C LEU A 238 -0.42 13.39 -9.06
N GLN A 239 -1.63 13.14 -9.53
CA GLN A 239 -1.93 12.95 -10.95
C GLN A 239 -2.58 14.23 -11.50
N CYS A 240 -1.83 14.99 -12.28
CA CYS A 240 -2.28 16.26 -12.87
C CYS A 240 -3.11 15.97 -14.14
N LEU A 241 -4.43 15.96 -14.00
CA LEU A 241 -5.36 15.90 -15.13
C LEU A 241 -5.61 17.32 -15.64
N SER A 242 -6.16 17.44 -16.85
CA SER A 242 -6.27 18.71 -17.58
C SER A 242 -6.97 19.86 -16.82
N GLN A 243 -7.79 19.56 -15.82
CA GLN A 243 -8.56 20.55 -15.05
C GLN A 243 -8.47 20.34 -13.53
N GLU A 244 -7.89 19.23 -13.08
CA GLU A 244 -7.89 18.83 -11.67
C GLU A 244 -6.67 17.97 -11.37
N THR A 245 -6.11 18.13 -10.18
CA THR A 245 -5.03 17.27 -9.71
C THR A 245 -5.55 16.32 -8.65
N LYS A 246 -5.34 15.01 -8.84
CA LYS A 246 -5.81 13.98 -7.91
C LYS A 246 -4.67 13.49 -7.06
N PHE A 247 -4.85 13.53 -5.74
CA PHE A 247 -3.98 12.84 -4.81
C PHE A 247 -4.31 11.34 -4.78
N GLN A 248 -3.29 10.50 -4.93
CA GLN A 248 -3.41 9.05 -4.92
C GLN A 248 -2.45 8.45 -3.89
N ILE A 249 -3.01 7.55 -3.09
CA ILE A 249 -2.25 6.61 -2.27
C ILE A 249 -2.03 5.35 -3.13
N CYS A 250 -0.81 5.18 -3.62
CA CYS A 250 -0.44 4.02 -4.41
C CYS A 250 -0.28 2.80 -3.50
N LEU A 251 -0.59 1.62 -4.03
CA LEU A 251 -0.28 0.36 -3.37
C LEU A 251 0.96 -0.22 -4.04
N ASP A 252 2.02 -0.47 -3.27
CA ASP A 252 3.29 -0.99 -3.76
C ASP A 252 3.54 -2.42 -3.27
N SER A 253 3.12 -2.73 -2.04
CA SER A 253 3.25 -4.07 -1.49
C SER A 253 2.18 -4.42 -0.47
N VAL A 254 1.93 -5.72 -0.34
CA VAL A 254 1.08 -6.30 0.70
C VAL A 254 1.83 -7.47 1.32
N THR A 255 2.03 -7.41 2.62
CA THR A 255 2.68 -8.48 3.38
C THR A 255 1.71 -9.03 4.42
N VAL A 256 1.32 -10.30 4.29
CA VAL A 256 0.51 -10.98 5.29
C VAL A 256 1.37 -11.30 6.51
N ILE A 257 1.01 -10.73 7.65
CA ILE A 257 1.66 -10.96 8.94
C ILE A 257 1.02 -12.17 9.63
N ASN A 258 -0.31 -12.23 9.63
CA ASN A 258 -1.07 -13.27 10.32
C ASN A 258 -2.45 -13.45 9.67
N CYS A 259 -2.83 -14.69 9.39
CA CYS A 259 -4.10 -15.08 8.77
C CYS A 259 -5.28 -15.19 9.77
N GLN A 260 -5.09 -14.86 11.05
CA GLN A 260 -6.11 -14.98 12.11
C GLN A 260 -6.96 -13.73 12.34
N GLY A 261 -6.76 -12.63 11.61
CA GLY A 261 -7.47 -11.39 11.95
C GLY A 261 -8.98 -11.39 11.62
N ALA A 262 -9.52 -12.45 10.98
CA ALA A 262 -10.97 -12.66 10.87
C ALA A 262 -11.63 -12.78 12.26
N GLU A 263 -10.94 -13.39 13.23
CA GLU A 263 -11.39 -13.45 14.62
C GLU A 263 -11.40 -12.05 15.27
N VAL A 264 -10.45 -11.19 14.87
CA VAL A 264 -10.34 -9.81 15.32
C VAL A 264 -11.45 -8.93 14.74
N LEU A 265 -11.82 -9.11 13.46
CA LEU A 265 -12.95 -8.41 12.86
C LEU A 265 -14.28 -8.75 13.55
N ALA A 266 -14.48 -10.02 13.92
CA ALA A 266 -15.65 -10.44 14.67
C ALA A 266 -15.74 -9.76 16.06
N LEU A 267 -14.60 -9.52 16.71
CA LEU A 267 -14.55 -8.80 17.99
C LEU A 267 -14.83 -7.30 17.82
N LEU A 268 -14.30 -6.66 16.78
CA LEU A 268 -14.53 -5.24 16.50
C LEU A 268 -16.00 -4.93 16.15
N GLY A 269 -16.66 -5.83 15.43
CA GLY A 269 -18.09 -5.71 15.10
C GLY A 269 -19.01 -5.75 16.33
N ASN A 270 -18.64 -6.49 17.37
CA ASN A 270 -19.44 -6.64 18.60
C ASN A 270 -19.29 -5.48 19.59
N THR A 271 -18.25 -4.65 19.46
CA THR A 271 -18.06 -3.45 20.31
C THR A 271 -18.80 -2.21 19.82
N ALA A 272 -19.41 -2.27 18.63
CA ALA A 272 -20.17 -1.17 18.03
C ALA A 272 -21.70 -1.32 18.20
N ALA A 273 -22.16 -2.29 19.01
CA ALA A 273 -23.56 -2.54 19.33
C ALA A 273 -23.89 -2.14 20.78
#